data_AF-A0A7S4QPY4-F1
#
_entry.id   AF-A0A7S4QPY4-F1
#
_cell.length_a   1.000
_cell.length_b   1.000
_cell.length_c   1.000
_cell.angle_alpha   90.00
_cell.angle_beta   90.00
_cell.angle_gamma   90.00
#
_symmetry.space_group_name_H-M   'P 1'
#
loop_
_entity.id
_entity.type
_entity.pdbx_description
1 polymer ?
#
loop_
_entity_poly.entity_id
_entity_poly.type
_entity_poly.pdbx_seq_one_letter_code
_entity_poly.pdbx_strand_id
1 'polypeptide(L)'
;AFATLGARHDKLLKALTGRAQQLGSEFAAQELANLAWAFATLAAPSSALATVLVEQYGARVAQFKPQHLANLSWACAKLELRDEALLRKLARGALQRIRDFSPQHLANTSWAYAKLSYHHGRLMQGVAERALANVATFGAQELANTAWAFAKLDVRKDALMQAIAESVLQQPVSFSTQGLVNVAWAFATLDVVHDSLMEVVADELVRRGAPSTAQGLANSCWAFARVVVRHSPLLEVIASEALAALPDLKPQDLASIAWSAARLELRHDPLLDAVAQRAEGQLSAFNDQDVVNVAWAFARMESGGQARAGLWQALGDAALRRLDRLGEDHLAHVLWALAKAGEDGPRRAADACADAILEQDLRPDSPGLSMVVWALGRLARWEDAWALFKRCARCSPSTPQGRYPAIWSELLAEWERHGDARAAEMLADLAAGAQSGGLAAALLNAAAMAHVGAR
;
A
#
# COMPACT_ATOMS: atom_id res chain seq x y z
N ALA A 1 -20.03 19.09 25.62
CA ALA A 1 -19.27 20.16 26.31
C ALA A 1 -17.78 19.84 26.32
N PHE A 2 -17.28 18.95 27.20
CA PHE A 2 -15.86 18.60 27.30
C PHE A 2 -15.22 18.18 25.95
N ALA A 3 -15.88 17.28 25.22
CA ALA A 3 -15.43 16.86 23.88
C ALA A 3 -15.33 18.02 22.88
N THR A 4 -16.29 18.95 22.89
CA THR A 4 -16.29 20.14 22.02
C THR A 4 -15.14 21.09 22.35
N LEU A 5 -14.74 21.15 23.62
CA LEU A 5 -13.62 21.97 24.10
C LEU A 5 -12.27 21.24 24.05
N GLY A 6 -12.22 19.98 23.61
CA GLY A 6 -11.02 19.15 23.63
C GLY A 6 -10.49 18.84 25.05
N ALA A 7 -11.29 19.07 26.09
CA ALA A 7 -10.87 18.90 27.48
C ALA A 7 -11.12 17.46 27.95
N ARG A 8 -10.05 16.68 28.15
CA ARG A 8 -10.14 15.30 28.66
C ARG A 8 -10.10 15.28 30.19
N HIS A 9 -11.05 14.58 30.81
CA HIS A 9 -11.12 14.40 32.26
C HIS A 9 -11.39 12.93 32.63
N ASP A 10 -10.33 12.15 32.85
CA ASP A 10 -10.42 10.68 32.97
C ASP A 10 -11.34 10.18 34.09
N LYS A 11 -11.33 10.82 35.28
CA LYS A 11 -12.23 10.44 36.38
C LYS A 11 -13.70 10.62 36.02
N LEU A 12 -14.03 11.68 35.29
CA LEU A 12 -15.39 11.97 34.84
C LEU A 12 -15.80 10.96 33.77
N LEU A 13 -14.94 10.67 32.81
CA LEU A 13 -15.20 9.66 31.78
C LEU A 13 -15.44 8.28 32.40
N LYS A 14 -14.62 7.87 33.39
CA LYS A 14 -14.83 6.62 34.12
C LYS A 14 -16.17 6.59 34.87
N ALA A 15 -16.55 7.69 35.53
CA ALA A 15 -17.84 7.80 36.20
C ALA A 15 -19.02 7.74 35.21
N LEU A 16 -18.91 8.42 34.06
CA LEU A 16 -19.90 8.40 32.99
C LEU A 16 -20.06 7.00 32.39
N THR A 17 -18.97 6.26 32.20
CA THR A 17 -19.02 4.86 31.77
C THR A 17 -19.78 4.00 32.79
N GLY A 18 -19.43 4.10 34.08
CA GLY A 18 -20.11 3.33 35.13
C GLY A 18 -21.61 3.66 35.21
N ARG A 19 -21.96 4.93 35.04
CA ARG A 19 -23.36 5.35 34.99
C ARG A 19 -24.07 4.87 33.73
N ALA A 20 -23.39 4.87 32.58
CA ALA A 20 -23.93 4.36 31.32
C ALA A 20 -24.23 2.85 31.37
N GLN A 21 -23.44 2.07 32.11
CA GLN A 21 -23.72 0.65 32.34
C GLN A 21 -24.97 0.43 33.19
N GLN A 22 -25.18 1.25 34.22
CA GLN A 22 -26.35 1.14 35.09
C GLN A 22 -27.63 1.61 34.40
N LEU A 23 -27.56 2.69 33.64
CA LEU A 23 -28.73 3.35 33.04
C LEU A 23 -28.88 3.09 31.55
N GLY A 24 -28.16 2.12 30.98
CA GLY A 24 -28.08 1.93 29.52
C GLY A 24 -29.45 1.90 28.83
N SER A 25 -30.44 1.23 29.45
CA SER A 25 -31.82 1.13 28.97
C SER A 25 -32.61 2.44 29.00
N GLU A 26 -32.21 3.40 29.83
CA GLU A 26 -32.91 4.68 30.00
C GLU A 26 -32.47 5.74 28.98
N PHE A 27 -31.26 5.65 28.43
CA PHE A 27 -30.77 6.62 27.45
C PHE A 27 -31.60 6.62 26.16
N ALA A 28 -31.91 7.80 25.65
CA ALA A 28 -32.42 7.94 24.29
C ALA A 28 -31.34 7.59 23.24
N ALA A 29 -31.76 7.19 22.04
CA ALA A 29 -30.85 6.85 20.94
C ALA A 29 -29.85 7.99 20.60
N GLN A 30 -30.30 9.24 20.72
CA GLN A 30 -29.46 10.42 20.51
C GLN A 30 -28.37 10.56 21.59
N GLU A 31 -28.72 10.31 22.85
CA GLU A 31 -27.80 10.46 23.98
C GLU A 31 -26.69 9.40 23.93
N LEU A 32 -27.04 8.16 23.56
CA LEU A 32 -26.04 7.10 23.33
C LEU A 32 -25.07 7.48 22.19
N ALA A 33 -25.60 8.00 21.08
CA ALA A 33 -24.77 8.43 19.95
C ALA A 33 -23.85 9.60 20.33
N ASN A 34 -24.35 10.57 21.07
CA ASN A 34 -23.57 11.71 21.55
C ASN A 34 -22.51 11.30 22.58
N LEU A 35 -22.83 10.33 23.45
CA LEU A 35 -21.87 9.78 24.41
C LEU A 35 -20.73 9.05 23.70
N ALA A 36 -21.06 8.20 22.73
CA ALA A 36 -20.07 7.53 21.88
C ALA A 36 -19.19 8.54 21.13
N TRP A 37 -19.81 9.56 20.52
CA TRP A 37 -19.10 10.64 19.84
C TRP A 37 -18.17 11.42 20.78
N ALA A 38 -18.58 11.69 22.02
CA ALA A 38 -17.77 12.41 22.99
C ALA A 38 -16.52 11.61 23.40
N PHE A 39 -16.68 10.31 23.68
CA PHE A 39 -15.56 9.42 24.02
C PHE A 39 -14.59 9.27 22.83
N ALA A 40 -15.13 9.13 21.61
CA ALA A 40 -14.34 9.08 20.39
C ALA A 40 -13.54 10.37 20.14
N THR A 41 -14.19 11.53 20.30
CA THR A 41 -13.55 12.85 20.13
C THR A 41 -12.44 13.10 21.15
N LEU A 42 -12.61 12.60 22.38
CA LEU A 42 -11.60 12.73 23.45
C LEU A 42 -10.53 11.63 23.45
N ALA A 43 -10.52 10.75 22.43
CA ALA A 43 -9.62 9.59 22.35
C ALA A 43 -9.59 8.76 23.65
N ALA A 44 -10.78 8.51 24.22
CA ALA A 44 -10.96 7.79 25.47
C ALA A 44 -11.63 6.44 25.22
N PRO A 45 -10.88 5.37 24.87
CA PRO A 45 -11.45 4.04 24.70
C PRO A 45 -12.04 3.51 26.01
N SER A 46 -13.21 2.88 25.90
CA SER A 46 -13.91 2.27 27.03
C SER A 46 -14.65 1.01 26.56
N SER A 47 -14.13 -0.16 26.95
CA SER A 47 -14.75 -1.45 26.64
C SER A 47 -16.16 -1.55 27.24
N ALA A 48 -16.34 -1.07 28.46
CA ALA A 48 -17.63 -0.99 29.13
C ALA A 48 -18.65 -0.13 28.36
N LEU A 49 -18.25 1.03 27.85
CA LEU A 49 -19.14 1.84 26.99
C LEU A 49 -19.46 1.11 25.68
N ALA A 50 -18.48 0.44 25.08
CA ALA A 50 -18.71 -0.34 23.86
C ALA A 50 -19.77 -1.44 24.08
N THR A 51 -19.70 -2.18 25.18
CA THR A 51 -20.72 -3.19 25.55
C THR A 51 -22.11 -2.56 25.66
N VAL A 52 -22.24 -1.41 26.35
CA VAL A 52 -23.51 -0.70 26.45
C VAL A 52 -24.03 -0.29 25.08
N LEU A 53 -23.18 0.24 24.19
CA LEU A 53 -23.59 0.61 22.84
C LEU A 53 -24.10 -0.62 22.04
N VAL A 54 -23.43 -1.76 22.13
CA VAL A 54 -23.83 -3.00 21.43
C VAL A 54 -25.20 -3.49 21.90
N GLU A 55 -25.39 -3.59 23.22
CA GLU A 55 -26.62 -4.08 23.84
C GLU A 55 -27.80 -3.15 23.53
N GLN A 56 -27.61 -1.85 23.77
CA GLN A 56 -28.68 -0.87 23.67
C GLN A 56 -29.04 -0.54 22.22
N TYR A 57 -28.07 -0.56 21.30
CA TYR A 57 -28.35 -0.39 19.87
C TYR A 57 -29.21 -1.55 19.33
N GLY A 58 -28.89 -2.79 19.71
CA GLY A 58 -29.59 -3.97 19.23
C GLY A 58 -31.10 -3.95 19.51
N ALA A 59 -31.48 -3.54 20.73
CA ALA A 59 -32.88 -3.49 21.14
C ALA A 59 -33.67 -2.33 20.50
N ARG A 60 -32.99 -1.26 20.05
CA ARG A 60 -33.63 0.04 19.74
C ARG A 60 -33.27 0.62 18.38
N VAL A 61 -32.74 -0.19 17.46
CA VAL A 61 -32.32 0.23 16.12
C VAL A 61 -33.34 1.12 15.39
N ALA A 62 -34.64 0.86 15.57
CA ALA A 62 -35.71 1.61 14.92
C ALA A 62 -35.77 3.10 15.32
N GLN A 63 -35.29 3.44 16.52
CA GLN A 63 -35.29 4.79 17.10
C GLN A 63 -34.10 5.64 16.64
N PHE A 64 -33.10 5.04 15.99
CA PHE A 64 -31.92 5.76 15.52
C PHE A 64 -32.22 6.50 14.21
N LYS A 65 -31.97 7.81 14.21
CA LYS A 65 -31.98 8.66 13.02
C LYS A 65 -30.70 8.47 12.19
N PRO A 66 -30.68 8.85 10.90
CA PRO A 66 -29.48 8.80 10.04
C PRO A 66 -28.21 9.34 10.71
N GLN A 67 -28.31 10.53 11.32
CA GLN A 67 -27.19 11.16 12.02
C GLN A 67 -26.63 10.30 13.15
N HIS A 68 -27.51 9.65 13.94
CA HIS A 68 -27.08 8.81 15.05
C HIS A 68 -26.34 7.56 14.55
N LEU A 69 -26.80 6.97 13.44
CA LEU A 69 -26.16 5.81 12.82
C LEU A 69 -24.77 6.15 12.27
N ALA A 70 -24.65 7.30 11.60
CA ALA A 70 -23.38 7.79 11.09
C ALA A 70 -22.40 8.13 12.24
N ASN A 71 -22.86 8.83 13.27
CA ASN A 71 -22.05 9.19 14.44
C ASN A 71 -21.59 7.95 15.22
N LEU A 72 -22.47 6.96 15.40
CA LEU A 72 -22.09 5.69 16.05
C LEU A 72 -21.06 4.93 15.21
N SER A 73 -21.26 4.82 13.90
CA SER A 73 -20.29 4.17 13.01
C SER A 73 -18.92 4.86 13.11
N TRP A 74 -18.91 6.19 13.04
CA TRP A 74 -17.69 7.01 13.18
C TRP A 74 -17.03 6.83 14.55
N ALA A 75 -17.82 6.81 15.63
CA ALA A 75 -17.31 6.60 16.98
C ALA A 75 -16.69 5.21 17.14
N CYS A 76 -17.33 4.16 16.62
CA CYS A 76 -16.76 2.81 16.57
C CYS A 76 -15.41 2.82 15.86
N ALA A 77 -15.30 3.51 14.72
CA ALA A 77 -14.05 3.59 13.96
C ALA A 77 -12.94 4.39 14.67
N LYS A 78 -13.30 5.48 15.36
CA LYS A 78 -12.35 6.29 16.13
C LYS A 78 -11.86 5.61 17.40
N LEU A 79 -12.71 4.80 18.02
CA LEU A 79 -12.40 4.01 19.21
C LEU A 79 -11.88 2.60 18.88
N GLU A 80 -11.70 2.29 17.59
CA GLU A 80 -11.21 1.00 17.08
C GLU A 80 -12.05 -0.20 17.57
N LEU A 81 -13.35 0.01 17.75
CA LEU A 81 -14.31 -1.01 18.15
C LEU A 81 -14.67 -1.90 16.96
N ARG A 82 -14.06 -3.09 16.91
CA ARG A 82 -14.24 -4.09 15.85
C ARG A 82 -15.27 -5.18 16.19
N ASP A 83 -16.36 -4.80 16.87
CA ASP A 83 -17.47 -5.74 17.11
C ASP A 83 -18.28 -5.93 15.81
N GLU A 84 -18.03 -7.06 15.13
CA GLU A 84 -18.69 -7.35 13.86
C GLU A 84 -20.21 -7.47 13.96
N ALA A 85 -20.74 -7.93 15.10
CA ALA A 85 -22.18 -8.07 15.27
C ALA A 85 -22.85 -6.69 15.34
N LEU A 86 -22.23 -5.74 16.04
CA LEU A 86 -22.66 -4.34 16.06
C LEU A 86 -22.52 -3.70 14.68
N LEU A 87 -21.37 -3.83 14.01
CA LEU A 87 -21.16 -3.27 12.67
C LEU A 87 -22.20 -3.81 11.68
N ARG A 88 -22.49 -5.11 11.70
CA ARG A 88 -23.53 -5.72 10.86
C ARG A 88 -24.92 -5.16 11.16
N LYS A 89 -25.25 -4.92 12.43
CA LYS A 89 -26.54 -4.29 12.80
C LYS A 89 -26.59 -2.83 12.36
N LEU A 90 -25.50 -2.06 12.54
CA LEU A 90 -25.36 -0.67 12.08
C LEU A 90 -25.54 -0.58 10.56
N ALA A 91 -24.93 -1.49 9.81
CA ALA A 91 -25.07 -1.56 8.36
C ALA A 91 -26.52 -1.78 7.93
N ARG A 92 -27.23 -2.70 8.60
CA ARG A 92 -28.67 -2.93 8.35
C ARG A 92 -29.52 -1.70 8.66
N GLY A 93 -29.29 -1.07 9.81
CA GLY A 93 -30.00 0.15 10.19
C GLY A 93 -29.75 1.31 9.23
N ALA A 94 -28.50 1.48 8.78
CA ALA A 94 -28.11 2.47 7.77
C ALA A 94 -28.79 2.20 6.43
N LEU A 95 -28.76 0.95 5.94
CA LEU A 95 -29.41 0.57 4.68
C LEU A 95 -30.92 0.85 4.66
N GLN A 96 -31.61 0.59 5.78
CA GLN A 96 -33.05 0.89 5.88
C GLN A 96 -33.39 2.37 5.75
N ARG A 97 -32.44 3.26 6.08
CA ARG A 97 -32.64 4.72 6.13
C ARG A 97 -31.73 5.47 5.16
N ILE A 98 -31.06 4.77 4.26
CA ILE A 98 -29.97 5.34 3.45
C ILE A 98 -30.44 6.48 2.55
N ARG A 99 -31.73 6.48 2.17
CA ARG A 99 -32.36 7.57 1.40
C ARG A 99 -32.35 8.90 2.15
N ASP A 100 -32.41 8.85 3.48
CA ASP A 100 -32.45 10.01 4.36
C ASP A 100 -31.04 10.45 4.83
N PHE A 101 -29.99 9.80 4.35
CA PHE A 101 -28.62 10.19 4.67
C PHE A 101 -28.24 11.45 3.90
N SER A 102 -27.63 12.41 4.61
CA SER A 102 -26.95 13.53 3.99
C SER A 102 -25.59 13.07 3.42
N PRO A 103 -24.94 13.88 2.58
CA PRO A 103 -23.57 13.63 2.13
C PRO A 103 -22.60 13.32 3.27
N GLN A 104 -22.68 14.09 4.36
CA GLN A 104 -21.85 13.89 5.56
C GLN A 104 -22.11 12.53 6.21
N HIS A 105 -23.38 12.10 6.31
CA HIS A 105 -23.70 10.79 6.87
C HIS A 105 -23.13 9.66 6.01
N LEU A 106 -23.26 9.75 4.67
CA LEU A 106 -22.70 8.76 3.74
C LEU A 106 -21.19 8.66 3.86
N ALA A 107 -20.49 9.80 3.81
CA ALA A 107 -19.04 9.87 3.91
C ALA A 107 -18.53 9.34 5.26
N ASN A 108 -19.16 9.73 6.38
CA ASN A 108 -18.77 9.25 7.71
C ASN A 108 -19.01 7.74 7.88
N THR A 109 -20.13 7.22 7.35
CA THR A 109 -20.40 5.78 7.40
C THR A 109 -19.41 4.99 6.54
N SER A 110 -19.16 5.38 5.28
CA SER A 110 -18.16 4.68 4.46
C SER A 110 -16.76 4.76 5.08
N TRP A 111 -16.36 5.94 5.55
CA TRP A 111 -15.06 6.16 6.18
C TRP A 111 -14.89 5.28 7.44
N ALA A 112 -15.94 5.15 8.24
CA ALA A 112 -15.88 4.32 9.45
C ALA A 112 -15.61 2.84 9.13
N TYR A 113 -16.32 2.29 8.14
CA TYR A 113 -16.15 0.89 7.74
C TYR A 113 -14.77 0.67 7.12
N ALA A 114 -14.30 1.63 6.32
CA ALA A 114 -12.96 1.63 5.75
C ALA A 114 -11.86 1.70 6.81
N LYS A 115 -11.99 2.58 7.80
CA LYS A 115 -11.01 2.71 8.89
C LYS A 115 -10.93 1.45 9.75
N LEU A 116 -12.06 0.75 9.95
CA LEU A 116 -12.10 -0.51 10.67
C LEU A 116 -11.66 -1.71 9.81
N SER A 117 -11.37 -1.51 8.52
CA SER A 117 -11.13 -2.57 7.53
C SER A 117 -12.28 -3.60 7.47
N TYR A 118 -13.52 -3.18 7.77
CA TYR A 118 -14.68 -4.06 7.82
C TYR A 118 -15.46 -3.99 6.49
N HIS A 119 -15.37 -5.07 5.71
CA HIS A 119 -15.99 -5.16 4.40
C HIS A 119 -17.47 -5.54 4.52
N HIS A 120 -18.36 -4.61 4.16
CA HIS A 120 -19.80 -4.88 4.12
C HIS A 120 -20.38 -4.51 2.75
N GLY A 121 -20.28 -5.44 1.78
CA GLY A 121 -20.58 -5.18 0.36
C GLY A 121 -21.94 -4.53 0.08
N ARG A 122 -23.03 -4.99 0.71
CA ARG A 122 -24.37 -4.39 0.53
C ARG A 122 -24.44 -2.94 1.00
N LEU A 123 -23.72 -2.60 2.07
CA LEU A 123 -23.70 -1.23 2.59
C LEU A 123 -22.93 -0.33 1.65
N MET A 124 -21.74 -0.76 1.22
CA MET A 124 -20.91 0.01 0.28
C MET A 124 -21.62 0.21 -1.06
N GLN A 125 -22.36 -0.79 -1.56
CA GLN A 125 -23.22 -0.64 -2.73
C GLN A 125 -24.29 0.43 -2.51
N GLY A 126 -25.06 0.36 -1.42
CA GLY A 126 -26.10 1.34 -1.12
C GLY A 126 -25.54 2.75 -0.92
N VAL A 127 -24.37 2.89 -0.29
CA VAL A 127 -23.68 4.18 -0.14
C VAL A 127 -23.28 4.71 -1.51
N ALA A 128 -22.74 3.87 -2.40
CA ALA A 128 -22.33 4.28 -3.73
C ALA A 128 -23.52 4.79 -4.56
N GLU A 129 -24.62 4.03 -4.59
CA GLU A 129 -25.85 4.39 -5.31
C GLU A 129 -26.43 5.71 -4.78
N ARG A 130 -26.49 5.88 -3.46
CA ARG A 130 -27.02 7.11 -2.86
C ARG A 130 -26.09 8.30 -3.04
N ALA A 131 -24.78 8.09 -2.95
CA ALA A 131 -23.79 9.14 -3.17
C ALA A 131 -23.84 9.62 -4.62
N LEU A 132 -23.86 8.70 -5.58
CA LEU A 132 -23.98 9.02 -7.00
C LEU A 132 -25.26 9.79 -7.31
N ALA A 133 -26.40 9.38 -6.74
CA ALA A 133 -27.68 10.05 -6.97
C ALA A 133 -27.75 11.49 -6.45
N ASN A 134 -26.90 11.90 -5.49
CA ASN A 134 -26.88 13.28 -4.98
C ASN A 134 -25.47 13.88 -4.95
N VAL A 135 -24.58 13.46 -5.85
CA VAL A 135 -23.17 13.90 -5.84
C VAL A 135 -23.04 15.42 -5.85
N ALA A 136 -23.93 16.12 -6.56
CA ALA A 136 -24.01 17.58 -6.63
C ALA A 136 -24.28 18.28 -5.28
N THR A 137 -24.73 17.55 -4.26
CA THR A 137 -24.97 18.09 -2.91
C THR A 137 -23.79 17.87 -1.96
N PHE A 138 -22.78 17.11 -2.36
CA PHE A 138 -21.62 16.83 -1.53
C PHE A 138 -20.69 18.04 -1.47
N GLY A 139 -20.14 18.29 -0.28
CA GLY A 139 -18.97 19.14 -0.13
C GLY A 139 -17.69 18.38 -0.53
N ALA A 140 -16.63 19.14 -0.77
CA ALA A 140 -15.35 18.60 -1.17
C ALA A 140 -14.74 17.60 -0.15
N GLN A 141 -14.95 17.86 1.15
CA GLN A 141 -14.50 16.96 2.21
C GLN A 141 -15.25 15.62 2.18
N GLU A 142 -16.57 15.64 1.97
CA GLU A 142 -17.37 14.43 1.84
C GLU A 142 -16.93 13.60 0.63
N LEU A 143 -16.75 14.23 -0.53
CA LEU A 143 -16.28 13.55 -1.74
C LEU A 143 -14.92 12.88 -1.54
N ALA A 144 -13.95 13.60 -0.96
CA ALA A 144 -12.61 13.06 -0.69
C ALA A 144 -12.65 11.88 0.30
N ASN A 145 -13.45 11.98 1.36
CA ASN A 145 -13.61 10.90 2.34
C ASN A 145 -14.32 9.68 1.74
N THR A 146 -15.31 9.89 0.88
CA THR A 146 -15.97 8.81 0.14
C THR A 146 -14.97 8.12 -0.78
N ALA A 147 -14.25 8.84 -1.64
CA ALA A 147 -13.22 8.26 -2.52
C ALA A 147 -12.20 7.43 -1.73
N TRP A 148 -11.64 8.01 -0.66
CA TRP A 148 -10.69 7.33 0.22
C TRP A 148 -11.27 6.04 0.82
N ALA A 149 -12.52 6.08 1.28
CA ALA A 149 -13.15 4.93 1.91
C ALA A 149 -13.36 3.75 0.93
N PHE A 150 -13.78 4.04 -0.30
CA PHE A 150 -13.95 3.03 -1.34
C PHE A 150 -12.61 2.42 -1.75
N ALA A 151 -11.57 3.26 -1.91
CA ALA A 151 -10.22 2.78 -2.19
C ALA A 151 -9.62 1.96 -1.05
N LYS A 152 -9.79 2.38 0.21
CA LYS A 152 -9.24 1.69 1.38
C LYS A 152 -9.84 0.29 1.59
N LEU A 153 -11.10 0.09 1.18
CA LEU A 153 -11.78 -1.22 1.20
C LEU A 153 -11.64 -2.00 -0.12
N ASP A 154 -10.86 -1.49 -1.08
CA ASP A 154 -10.71 -2.08 -2.41
C ASP A 154 -12.05 -2.34 -3.11
N VAL A 155 -12.99 -1.40 -2.97
CA VAL A 155 -14.32 -1.46 -3.58
C VAL A 155 -14.37 -0.50 -4.77
N ARG A 156 -14.19 -1.04 -5.97
CA ARG A 156 -14.27 -0.27 -7.21
C ARG A 156 -15.72 0.05 -7.61
N LYS A 157 -16.01 1.34 -7.85
CA LYS A 157 -17.31 1.87 -8.30
C LYS A 157 -17.10 2.96 -9.35
N ASP A 158 -16.84 2.54 -10.59
CA ASP A 158 -16.40 3.43 -11.67
C ASP A 158 -17.31 4.64 -11.87
N ALA A 159 -18.63 4.47 -11.89
CA ALA A 159 -19.58 5.59 -12.05
C ALA A 159 -19.49 6.62 -10.90
N LEU A 160 -19.30 6.16 -9.65
CA LEU A 160 -19.11 7.05 -8.51
C LEU A 160 -17.75 7.75 -8.58
N MET A 161 -16.69 7.02 -8.91
CA MET A 161 -15.35 7.59 -9.05
C MET A 161 -15.36 8.66 -10.15
N GLN A 162 -15.97 8.39 -11.30
CA GLN A 162 -16.12 9.36 -12.39
C GLN A 162 -16.86 10.63 -11.94
N ALA A 163 -17.97 10.49 -11.22
CA ALA A 163 -18.70 11.65 -10.69
C ALA A 163 -17.86 12.48 -9.69
N ILE A 164 -17.04 11.81 -8.86
CA ILE A 164 -16.10 12.50 -7.96
C ILE A 164 -15.01 13.24 -8.76
N ALA A 165 -14.45 12.61 -9.81
CA ALA A 165 -13.47 13.26 -10.69
C ALA A 165 -14.06 14.54 -11.30
N GLU A 166 -15.26 14.46 -11.85
CA GLU A 166 -15.96 15.60 -12.45
C GLU A 166 -16.16 16.75 -11.47
N SER A 167 -16.52 16.46 -10.20
CA SER A 167 -16.61 17.50 -9.17
C SER A 167 -15.25 18.15 -8.85
N VAL A 168 -14.16 17.38 -8.83
CA VAL A 168 -12.80 17.93 -8.67
C VAL A 168 -12.42 18.80 -9.86
N LEU A 169 -12.69 18.36 -11.09
CA LEU A 169 -12.39 19.13 -12.30
C LEU A 169 -13.17 20.45 -12.38
N GLN A 170 -14.43 20.46 -11.92
CA GLN A 170 -15.27 21.66 -11.93
C GLN A 170 -14.84 22.68 -10.88
N GLN A 171 -14.46 22.23 -9.68
CA GLN A 171 -14.15 23.11 -8.55
C GLN A 171 -12.96 22.62 -7.72
N PRO A 172 -11.74 22.54 -8.29
CA PRO A 172 -10.57 22.03 -7.56
C PRO A 172 -10.22 22.91 -6.36
N VAL A 173 -10.51 24.22 -6.46
CA VAL A 173 -10.35 25.23 -5.40
C VAL A 173 -11.14 24.92 -4.13
N SER A 174 -12.26 24.21 -4.24
CA SER A 174 -13.11 23.86 -3.08
C SER A 174 -12.53 22.75 -2.20
N PHE A 175 -11.63 21.91 -2.75
CA PHE A 175 -10.99 20.83 -2.01
C PHE A 175 -9.82 21.35 -1.22
N SER A 176 -9.58 20.83 -0.02
CA SER A 176 -8.31 21.07 0.68
C SER A 176 -7.17 20.30 0.00
N THR A 177 -5.92 20.70 0.25
CA THR A 177 -4.73 19.97 -0.23
C THR A 177 -4.78 18.50 0.14
N GLN A 178 -5.12 18.18 1.41
CA GLN A 178 -5.30 16.80 1.85
C GLN A 178 -6.46 16.09 1.13
N GLY A 179 -7.55 16.81 0.85
CA GLY A 179 -8.69 16.27 0.10
C GLY A 179 -8.30 15.83 -1.31
N LEU A 180 -7.57 16.68 -2.04
CA LEU A 180 -7.06 16.37 -3.39
C LEU A 180 -6.11 15.16 -3.37
N VAL A 181 -5.21 15.10 -2.40
CA VAL A 181 -4.30 13.96 -2.23
C VAL A 181 -5.05 12.67 -1.93
N ASN A 182 -6.08 12.73 -1.09
CA ASN A 182 -6.91 11.56 -0.80
C ASN A 182 -7.66 11.08 -2.05
N VAL A 183 -8.12 11.99 -2.91
CA VAL A 183 -8.74 11.64 -4.19
C VAL A 183 -7.71 11.00 -5.12
N ALA A 184 -6.55 11.63 -5.37
CA ALA A 184 -5.51 11.06 -6.22
C ALA A 184 -5.06 9.68 -5.73
N TRP A 185 -4.83 9.54 -4.41
CA TRP A 185 -4.52 8.26 -3.79
C TRP A 185 -5.61 7.21 -4.00
N ALA A 186 -6.89 7.60 -3.92
CA ALA A 186 -8.00 6.69 -4.14
C ALA A 186 -8.06 6.16 -5.58
N PHE A 187 -7.89 7.04 -6.57
CA PHE A 187 -7.86 6.67 -7.99
C PHE A 187 -6.68 5.74 -8.30
N ALA A 188 -5.49 6.10 -7.82
CA ALA A 188 -4.30 5.26 -7.94
C ALA A 188 -4.48 3.89 -7.27
N THR A 189 -5.10 3.85 -6.07
CA THR A 189 -5.32 2.62 -5.31
C THR A 189 -6.28 1.65 -6.01
N LEU A 190 -7.35 2.18 -6.60
CA LEU A 190 -8.38 1.40 -7.30
C LEU A 190 -8.03 1.09 -8.76
N ASP A 191 -6.85 1.52 -9.22
CA ASP A 191 -6.40 1.38 -10.60
C ASP A 191 -7.41 1.96 -11.60
N VAL A 192 -7.92 3.16 -11.27
CA VAL A 192 -8.81 3.94 -12.12
C VAL A 192 -7.98 5.03 -12.78
N VAL A 193 -7.70 4.84 -14.07
CA VAL A 193 -6.95 5.81 -14.88
C VAL A 193 -7.85 7.00 -15.20
N HIS A 194 -7.43 8.20 -14.80
CA HIS A 194 -8.13 9.44 -15.10
C HIS A 194 -7.13 10.60 -15.24
N ASP A 195 -6.48 10.70 -16.40
CA ASP A 195 -5.32 11.60 -16.61
C ASP A 195 -5.64 13.07 -16.31
N SER A 196 -6.75 13.61 -16.80
CA SER A 196 -7.13 15.02 -16.55
C SER A 196 -7.35 15.32 -15.05
N LEU A 197 -7.77 14.34 -14.26
CA LEU A 197 -7.93 14.52 -12.81
C LEU A 197 -6.55 14.60 -12.16
N MET A 198 -5.64 13.69 -12.54
CA MET A 198 -4.28 13.68 -12.00
C MET A 198 -3.54 14.96 -12.36
N GLU A 199 -3.71 15.48 -13.59
CA GLU A 199 -3.15 16.77 -14.02
C GLU A 199 -3.71 17.93 -13.19
N VAL A 200 -5.04 18.05 -13.05
CA VAL A 200 -5.66 19.13 -12.25
C VAL A 200 -5.24 19.06 -10.79
N VAL A 201 -5.14 17.87 -10.21
CA VAL A 201 -4.63 17.70 -8.84
C VAL A 201 -3.16 18.13 -8.77
N ALA A 202 -2.33 17.75 -9.74
CA ALA A 202 -0.92 18.13 -9.76
C ALA A 202 -0.73 19.65 -9.84
N ASP A 203 -1.42 20.32 -10.77
CA ASP A 203 -1.39 21.77 -10.93
C ASP A 203 -1.81 22.50 -9.66
N GLU A 204 -2.82 21.97 -8.97
CA GLU A 204 -3.30 22.56 -7.74
C GLU A 204 -2.33 22.39 -6.57
N LEU A 205 -1.70 21.22 -6.46
CA LEU A 205 -0.66 20.97 -5.46
C LEU A 205 0.59 21.82 -5.73
N VAL A 206 0.95 22.08 -6.99
CA VAL A 206 2.02 23.02 -7.35
C VAL A 206 1.64 24.45 -6.95
N ARG A 207 0.41 24.87 -7.23
CA ARG A 207 -0.05 26.25 -6.97
C ARG A 207 -0.14 26.58 -5.48
N ARG A 208 -0.59 25.64 -4.66
CA ARG A 208 -0.80 25.85 -3.21
C ARG A 208 0.36 25.41 -2.34
N GLY A 209 1.28 24.62 -2.88
CA GLY A 209 2.21 23.80 -2.12
C GLY A 209 1.64 22.40 -1.85
N ALA A 210 2.51 21.38 -1.91
CA ALA A 210 2.16 20.03 -1.51
C ALA A 210 1.79 19.99 -0.01
N PRO A 211 1.11 18.93 0.49
CA PRO A 211 0.78 18.87 1.91
C PRO A 211 2.04 18.96 2.75
N SER A 212 2.04 19.75 3.82
CA SER A 212 3.17 19.79 4.75
C SER A 212 3.23 18.58 5.70
N THR A 213 2.21 17.72 5.69
CA THR A 213 2.19 16.52 6.53
C THR A 213 2.98 15.40 5.86
N ALA A 214 3.78 14.68 6.65
CA ALA A 214 4.54 13.50 6.22
C ALA A 214 3.69 12.50 5.40
N GLN A 215 2.52 12.16 5.95
CA GLN A 215 1.58 11.23 5.30
C GLN A 215 1.00 11.80 4.01
N GLY A 216 0.71 13.11 3.96
CA GLY A 216 0.22 13.77 2.76
C GLY A 216 1.26 13.75 1.63
N LEU A 217 2.53 14.00 1.94
CA LEU A 217 3.64 13.91 0.98
C LEU A 217 3.81 12.49 0.46
N ALA A 218 3.89 11.51 1.35
CA ALA A 218 4.04 10.10 0.98
C ALA A 218 2.87 9.62 0.12
N ASN A 219 1.62 9.95 0.48
CA ASN A 219 0.44 9.58 -0.30
C ASN A 219 0.42 10.25 -1.68
N SER A 220 0.85 11.51 -1.77
CA SER A 220 0.96 12.23 -3.06
C SER A 220 1.97 11.52 -3.95
N CYS A 221 3.21 11.40 -3.48
CA CYS A 221 4.30 10.71 -4.17
C CYS A 221 3.85 9.33 -4.68
N TRP A 222 3.28 8.52 -3.80
CA TRP A 222 2.86 7.17 -4.13
C TRP A 222 1.73 7.15 -5.15
N ALA A 223 0.74 8.05 -5.04
CA ALA A 223 -0.39 8.09 -5.96
C ALA A 223 0.09 8.36 -7.39
N PHE A 224 0.89 9.41 -7.59
CA PHE A 224 1.45 9.77 -8.89
C PHE A 224 2.42 8.71 -9.42
N ALA A 225 3.23 8.11 -8.54
CA ALA A 225 4.12 7.01 -8.91
C ALA A 225 3.37 5.77 -9.37
N ARG A 226 2.28 5.40 -8.70
CA ARG A 226 1.51 4.20 -9.02
C ARG A 226 0.89 4.29 -10.41
N VAL A 227 0.28 5.43 -10.75
CA VAL A 227 -0.31 5.67 -12.09
C VAL A 227 0.71 6.15 -13.13
N VAL A 228 1.99 6.30 -12.75
CA VAL A 228 3.11 6.69 -13.63
C VAL A 228 2.89 8.06 -14.32
N VAL A 229 2.19 8.97 -13.65
CA VAL A 229 2.01 10.34 -14.14
C VAL A 229 3.24 11.16 -13.74
N ARG A 230 4.03 11.55 -14.74
CA ARG A 230 5.22 12.39 -14.56
C ARG A 230 4.84 13.87 -14.68
N HIS A 231 4.77 14.55 -13.56
CA HIS A 231 4.51 15.99 -13.50
C HIS A 231 5.69 16.71 -12.84
N SER A 232 6.72 17.08 -13.62
CA SER A 232 8.01 17.57 -13.09
C SER A 232 7.88 18.70 -12.06
N PRO A 233 7.06 19.76 -12.28
CA PRO A 233 6.90 20.82 -11.28
C PRO A 233 6.34 20.31 -9.95
N LEU A 234 5.47 19.30 -9.97
CA LEU A 234 4.93 18.71 -8.75
C LEU A 234 6.00 17.92 -8.02
N LEU A 235 6.82 17.16 -8.75
CA LEU A 235 7.87 16.36 -8.14
C LEU A 235 8.93 17.22 -7.46
N GLU A 236 9.26 18.38 -8.02
CA GLU A 236 10.14 19.37 -7.37
C GLU A 236 9.52 19.94 -6.09
N VAL A 237 8.24 20.32 -6.14
CA VAL A 237 7.52 20.81 -4.94
C VAL A 237 7.47 19.73 -3.86
N ILE A 238 7.11 18.49 -4.19
CA ILE A 238 7.08 17.39 -3.22
C ILE A 238 8.48 17.11 -2.66
N ALA A 239 9.53 17.16 -3.50
CA ALA A 239 10.90 16.95 -3.02
C ALA A 239 11.35 18.02 -2.03
N SER A 240 11.04 19.29 -2.30
CA SER A 240 11.34 20.41 -1.41
C SER A 240 10.60 20.30 -0.08
N GLU A 241 9.29 20.00 -0.12
CA GLU A 241 8.48 19.84 1.09
C GLU A 241 8.88 18.59 1.90
N ALA A 242 9.24 17.49 1.24
CA ALA A 242 9.74 16.28 1.90
C ALA A 242 11.08 16.51 2.60
N LEU A 243 11.97 17.33 2.02
CA LEU A 243 13.19 17.76 2.66
C LEU A 243 12.91 18.63 3.90
N ALA A 244 11.95 19.54 3.82
CA ALA A 244 11.56 20.38 4.96
C ALA A 244 10.92 19.56 6.09
N ALA A 245 10.11 18.55 5.76
CA ALA A 245 9.40 17.68 6.70
C ALA A 245 10.24 16.47 7.18
N LEU A 246 11.48 16.32 6.72
CA LEU A 246 12.34 15.16 7.00
C LEU A 246 12.41 14.72 8.48
N PRO A 247 12.48 15.64 9.47
CA PRO A 247 12.52 15.27 10.88
C PRO A 247 11.27 14.50 11.36
N ASP A 248 10.12 14.78 10.76
CA ASP A 248 8.81 14.25 11.16
C ASP A 248 8.38 13.00 10.35
N LEU A 249 9.13 12.64 9.31
CA LEU A 249 8.86 11.47 8.48
C LEU A 249 9.09 10.17 9.27
N LYS A 250 8.09 9.27 9.24
CA LYS A 250 8.21 7.92 9.81
C LYS A 250 8.89 6.98 8.82
N PRO A 251 9.36 5.80 9.27
CA PRO A 251 9.90 4.74 8.41
C PRO A 251 9.09 4.47 7.13
N GLN A 252 7.77 4.32 7.28
CA GLN A 252 6.87 4.07 6.17
C GLN A 252 6.83 5.23 5.16
N ASP A 253 6.89 6.48 5.64
CA ASP A 253 6.88 7.66 4.79
C ASP A 253 8.17 7.74 3.96
N LEU A 254 9.33 7.49 4.61
CA LEU A 254 10.65 7.44 3.95
C LEU A 254 10.68 6.37 2.85
N ALA A 255 10.21 5.16 3.16
CA ALA A 255 10.16 4.06 2.20
C ALA A 255 9.24 4.38 1.00
N SER A 256 8.09 5.00 1.26
CA SER A 256 7.14 5.40 0.23
C SER A 256 7.71 6.49 -0.68
N ILE A 257 8.41 7.48 -0.13
CA ILE A 257 9.07 8.54 -0.89
C ILE A 257 10.20 7.96 -1.75
N ALA A 258 11.07 7.11 -1.18
CA ALA A 258 12.15 6.46 -1.93
C ALA A 258 11.61 5.64 -3.11
N TRP A 259 10.63 4.77 -2.85
CA TRP A 259 10.00 3.95 -3.89
C TRP A 259 9.37 4.80 -4.99
N SER A 260 8.67 5.87 -4.61
CA SER A 260 8.01 6.76 -5.56
C SER A 260 9.02 7.52 -6.42
N ALA A 261 10.11 8.02 -5.82
CA ALA A 261 11.18 8.69 -6.55
C ALA A 261 11.82 7.75 -7.59
N ALA A 262 12.10 6.50 -7.22
CA ALA A 262 12.67 5.51 -8.12
C ALA A 262 11.71 5.10 -9.26
N ARG A 263 10.41 5.03 -9.00
CA ARG A 263 9.40 4.68 -10.01
C ARG A 263 9.12 5.84 -10.98
N LEU A 264 9.19 7.07 -10.50
CA LEU A 264 9.02 8.29 -11.30
C LEU A 264 10.30 8.79 -11.96
N GLU A 265 11.44 8.13 -11.72
CA GLU A 265 12.77 8.55 -12.18
C GLU A 265 13.12 9.97 -11.72
N LEU A 266 12.67 10.34 -10.51
CA LEU A 266 12.96 11.63 -9.90
C LEU A 266 14.43 11.69 -9.48
N ARG A 267 15.20 12.51 -10.18
CA ARG A 267 16.60 12.79 -9.85
C ARG A 267 16.69 14.03 -8.97
N HIS A 268 16.59 13.85 -7.66
CA HIS A 268 16.73 14.91 -6.68
C HIS A 268 17.73 14.49 -5.59
N ASP A 269 19.02 14.58 -5.90
CA ASP A 269 20.10 14.04 -5.04
C ASP A 269 20.05 14.50 -3.58
N PRO A 270 19.80 15.80 -3.25
CA PRO A 270 19.69 16.22 -1.86
C PRO A 270 18.60 15.49 -1.07
N LEU A 271 17.47 15.17 -1.72
CA LEU A 271 16.36 14.43 -1.09
C LEU A 271 16.76 12.97 -0.91
N LEU A 272 17.33 12.37 -1.95
CA LEU A 272 17.72 10.97 -1.93
C LEU A 272 18.82 10.71 -0.89
N ASP A 273 19.79 11.62 -0.75
CA ASP A 273 20.83 11.54 0.28
C ASP A 273 20.25 11.70 1.69
N ALA A 274 19.34 12.66 1.87
CA ALA A 274 18.66 12.88 3.15
C ALA A 274 17.79 11.67 3.57
N VAL A 275 17.05 11.09 2.62
CA VAL A 275 16.25 9.87 2.83
C VAL A 275 17.16 8.68 3.13
N ALA A 276 18.27 8.51 2.40
CA ALA A 276 19.24 7.44 2.64
C ALA A 276 19.82 7.53 4.06
N GLN A 277 20.31 8.70 4.47
CA GLN A 277 20.88 8.93 5.79
C GLN A 277 19.86 8.68 6.90
N ARG A 278 18.60 9.10 6.71
CA ARG A 278 17.56 8.90 7.72
C ARG A 278 17.13 7.44 7.82
N ALA A 279 17.00 6.77 6.69
CA ALA A 279 16.70 5.34 6.63
C ALA A 279 17.79 4.53 7.34
N GLU A 280 19.08 4.80 7.04
CA GLU A 280 20.23 4.17 7.69
C GLU A 280 20.11 4.18 9.22
N GLY A 281 19.81 5.34 9.81
CA GLY A 281 19.66 5.50 11.26
C GLY A 281 18.36 4.93 11.86
N GLN A 282 17.43 4.42 11.05
CA GLN A 282 16.10 3.98 11.50
C GLN A 282 15.67 2.59 11.04
N LEU A 283 16.49 1.83 10.30
CA LEU A 283 16.08 0.52 9.75
C LEU A 283 15.55 -0.49 10.79
N SER A 284 15.89 -0.35 12.06
CA SER A 284 15.31 -1.17 13.15
C SER A 284 13.80 -0.94 13.33
N ALA A 285 13.29 0.25 13.01
CA ALA A 285 11.89 0.63 13.11
C ALA A 285 11.09 0.37 11.80
N PHE A 286 11.76 -0.01 10.72
CA PHE A 286 11.13 -0.32 9.43
C PHE A 286 10.44 -1.69 9.51
N ASN A 287 9.23 -1.82 8.93
CA ASN A 287 8.66 -3.14 8.68
C ASN A 287 9.38 -3.82 7.49
N ASP A 288 9.00 -5.04 7.13
CA ASP A 288 9.67 -5.80 6.06
C ASP A 288 9.44 -5.20 4.67
N GLN A 289 8.23 -4.69 4.39
CA GLN A 289 7.93 -4.00 3.15
C GLN A 289 8.68 -2.67 3.03
N ASP A 290 8.87 -1.93 4.13
CA ASP A 290 9.59 -0.67 4.12
C ASP A 290 11.07 -0.89 3.72
N VAL A 291 11.71 -1.94 4.27
CA VAL A 291 13.10 -2.31 3.91
C VAL A 291 13.21 -2.69 2.44
N VAL A 292 12.27 -3.51 1.95
CA VAL A 292 12.21 -3.91 0.54
C VAL A 292 12.07 -2.69 -0.37
N ASN A 293 11.17 -1.76 -0.04
CA ASN A 293 10.91 -0.57 -0.83
C ASN A 293 12.14 0.34 -0.91
N VAL A 294 12.84 0.57 0.21
CA VAL A 294 14.08 1.36 0.22
C VAL A 294 15.18 0.66 -0.59
N ALA A 295 15.44 -0.62 -0.33
CA ALA A 295 16.48 -1.37 -1.04
C ALA A 295 16.23 -1.36 -2.57
N TRP A 296 15.00 -1.68 -2.98
CA TRP A 296 14.61 -1.67 -4.38
C TRP A 296 14.75 -0.29 -5.02
N ALA A 297 14.32 0.77 -4.32
CA ALA A 297 14.38 2.13 -4.82
C ALA A 297 15.80 2.56 -5.14
N PHE A 298 16.71 2.44 -4.17
CA PHE A 298 18.10 2.87 -4.33
C PHE A 298 18.88 1.99 -5.33
N ALA A 299 18.56 0.69 -5.42
CA ALA A 299 19.11 -0.18 -6.46
C ALA A 299 18.61 0.21 -7.86
N ARG A 300 17.31 0.54 -8.00
CA ARG A 300 16.71 0.95 -9.27
C ARG A 300 17.29 2.26 -9.79
N MET A 301 17.53 3.22 -8.92
CA MET A 301 18.12 4.53 -9.27
C MET A 301 19.64 4.48 -9.49
N GLU A 302 20.25 3.28 -9.49
CA GLU A 302 21.69 3.09 -9.69
C GLU A 302 22.55 3.92 -8.72
N SER A 303 22.04 4.09 -7.51
CA SER A 303 22.64 4.92 -6.47
C SER A 303 23.77 4.23 -5.71
N GLY A 304 24.47 3.29 -6.36
CA GLY A 304 25.47 2.41 -5.75
C GLY A 304 26.80 3.07 -5.39
N GLY A 305 26.92 4.39 -5.45
CA GLY A 305 28.19 5.07 -5.17
C GLY A 305 28.58 5.10 -3.68
N GLN A 306 29.85 5.38 -3.44
CA GLN A 306 30.48 5.53 -2.11
C GLN A 306 29.67 6.41 -1.13
N ALA A 307 28.94 7.41 -1.65
CA ALA A 307 28.09 8.32 -0.88
C ALA A 307 26.97 7.63 -0.09
N ARG A 308 26.55 6.42 -0.46
CA ARG A 308 25.44 5.67 0.18
C ARG A 308 25.85 4.29 0.68
N ALA A 309 27.16 4.04 0.86
CA ALA A 309 27.69 2.78 1.38
C ALA A 309 27.13 2.43 2.78
N GLY A 310 26.95 3.45 3.65
CA GLY A 310 26.36 3.27 4.98
C GLY A 310 24.95 2.68 4.94
N LEU A 311 24.09 3.22 4.08
CA LEU A 311 22.75 2.69 3.84
C LEU A 311 22.80 1.22 3.39
N TRP A 312 23.66 0.89 2.43
CA TRP A 312 23.76 -0.47 1.92
C TRP A 312 24.20 -1.46 3.00
N GLN A 313 25.21 -1.12 3.82
CA GLN A 313 25.60 -1.95 4.96
C GLN A 313 24.45 -2.14 5.94
N ALA A 314 23.75 -1.05 6.30
CA ALA A 314 22.63 -1.11 7.22
C ALA A 314 21.46 -1.95 6.67
N LEU A 315 21.18 -1.89 5.36
CA LEU A 315 20.20 -2.72 4.68
C LEU A 315 20.59 -4.21 4.71
N GLY A 316 21.88 -4.52 4.50
CA GLY A 316 22.39 -5.88 4.63
C GLY A 316 22.23 -6.45 6.03
N ASP A 317 22.62 -5.68 7.04
CA ASP A 317 22.44 -6.05 8.44
C ASP A 317 20.97 -6.24 8.80
N ALA A 318 20.09 -5.38 8.28
CA ALA A 318 18.65 -5.52 8.46
C ALA A 318 18.11 -6.80 7.80
N ALA A 319 18.57 -7.12 6.59
CA ALA A 319 18.21 -8.35 5.89
C ALA A 319 18.66 -9.60 6.67
N LEU A 320 19.92 -9.64 7.11
CA LEU A 320 20.50 -10.74 7.90
C LEU A 320 19.69 -11.02 9.18
N ARG A 321 19.28 -9.97 9.90
CA ARG A 321 18.45 -10.12 11.12
C ARG A 321 17.04 -10.65 10.86
N ARG A 322 16.59 -10.66 9.61
CA ARG A 322 15.21 -10.95 9.22
C ARG A 322 15.09 -12.16 8.28
N LEU A 323 16.19 -12.83 7.94
CA LEU A 323 16.22 -13.94 6.98
C LEU A 323 15.10 -14.95 7.22
N ASP A 324 14.94 -15.41 8.47
CA ASP A 324 13.99 -16.47 8.83
C ASP A 324 12.51 -16.04 8.78
N ARG A 325 12.23 -14.74 8.68
CA ARG A 325 10.86 -14.20 8.67
C ARG A 325 10.44 -13.56 7.36
N LEU A 326 11.39 -13.24 6.47
CA LEU A 326 11.07 -12.64 5.18
C LEU A 326 10.46 -13.71 4.27
N GLY A 327 9.32 -13.40 3.66
CA GLY A 327 8.73 -14.25 2.63
C GLY A 327 9.57 -14.26 1.34
N GLU A 328 9.31 -15.24 0.49
CA GLU A 328 9.97 -15.44 -0.81
C GLU A 328 10.07 -14.14 -1.64
N ASP A 329 8.95 -13.43 -1.80
CA ASP A 329 8.90 -12.18 -2.57
C ASP A 329 9.78 -11.08 -1.96
N HIS A 330 9.78 -10.92 -0.64
CA HIS A 330 10.60 -9.92 0.03
C HIS A 330 12.08 -10.25 -0.08
N LEU A 331 12.45 -11.52 0.10
CA LEU A 331 13.83 -11.98 -0.07
C LEU A 331 14.31 -11.76 -1.51
N ALA A 332 13.49 -12.07 -2.52
CA ALA A 332 13.86 -11.87 -3.91
C ALA A 332 14.17 -10.39 -4.24
N HIS A 333 13.36 -9.47 -3.72
CA HIS A 333 13.59 -8.03 -3.92
C HIS A 333 14.82 -7.51 -3.19
N VAL A 334 15.04 -7.94 -1.95
CA VAL A 334 16.22 -7.56 -1.17
C VAL A 334 17.48 -8.14 -1.82
N LEU A 335 17.50 -9.43 -2.14
CA LEU A 335 18.62 -10.08 -2.82
C LEU A 335 18.97 -9.35 -4.12
N TRP A 336 17.98 -9.07 -4.95
CA TRP A 336 18.18 -8.33 -6.20
C TRP A 336 18.78 -6.94 -5.96
N ALA A 337 18.26 -6.21 -4.97
CA ALA A 337 18.76 -4.89 -4.64
C ALA A 337 20.22 -4.93 -4.15
N LEU A 338 20.55 -5.87 -3.25
CA LEU A 338 21.90 -6.04 -2.74
C LEU A 338 22.89 -6.50 -3.82
N ALA A 339 22.48 -7.41 -4.71
CA ALA A 339 23.29 -7.85 -5.83
C ALA A 339 23.50 -6.73 -6.87
N LYS A 340 22.49 -5.88 -7.09
CA LYS A 340 22.58 -4.74 -8.00
C LYS A 340 23.48 -3.63 -7.46
N ALA A 341 23.53 -3.44 -6.13
CA ALA A 341 24.44 -2.48 -5.49
C ALA A 341 25.92 -2.76 -5.78
N GLY A 342 26.29 -3.99 -6.18
CA GLY A 342 27.65 -4.34 -6.59
C GLY A 342 28.62 -4.45 -5.42
N GLU A 343 29.90 -4.10 -5.63
CA GLU A 343 30.95 -4.19 -4.61
C GLU A 343 30.73 -3.25 -3.42
N ASP A 344 29.97 -2.16 -3.63
CA ASP A 344 29.58 -1.21 -2.59
C ASP A 344 28.43 -1.75 -1.68
N GLY A 345 27.80 -2.86 -2.08
CA GLY A 345 26.73 -3.54 -1.34
C GLY A 345 27.25 -4.59 -0.32
N PRO A 346 26.46 -4.95 0.71
CA PRO A 346 26.82 -5.96 1.70
C PRO A 346 26.75 -7.38 1.10
N ARG A 347 27.81 -7.80 0.38
CA ARG A 347 27.85 -9.10 -0.33
C ARG A 347 27.49 -10.29 0.57
N ARG A 348 27.97 -10.31 1.82
CA ARG A 348 27.61 -11.35 2.81
C ARG A 348 26.10 -11.47 3.01
N ALA A 349 25.39 -10.35 3.07
CA ALA A 349 23.94 -10.35 3.22
C ALA A 349 23.24 -10.81 1.94
N ALA A 350 23.76 -10.45 0.77
CA ALA A 350 23.26 -10.94 -0.51
C ALA A 350 23.41 -12.47 -0.60
N ASP A 351 24.58 -13.01 -0.26
CA ASP A 351 24.82 -14.46 -0.28
C ASP A 351 23.90 -15.19 0.70
N ALA A 352 23.72 -14.68 1.91
CA ALA A 352 22.80 -15.28 2.89
C ALA A 352 21.33 -15.23 2.45
N CYS A 353 20.90 -14.13 1.79
CA CYS A 353 19.55 -14.06 1.21
C CYS A 353 19.39 -15.09 0.07
N ALA A 354 20.42 -15.27 -0.76
CA ALA A 354 20.42 -16.27 -1.80
C ALA A 354 20.33 -17.70 -1.23
N ASP A 355 21.09 -18.02 -0.19
CA ASP A 355 21.01 -19.33 0.49
C ASP A 355 19.61 -19.59 1.05
N ALA A 356 19.06 -18.62 1.79
CA ALA A 356 17.72 -18.72 2.36
C ALA A 356 16.62 -18.91 1.30
N ILE A 357 16.75 -18.29 0.13
CA ILE A 357 15.82 -18.48 -0.99
C ILE A 357 15.98 -19.86 -1.64
N LEU A 358 17.21 -20.34 -1.81
CA LEU A 358 17.48 -21.63 -2.46
C LEU A 358 16.94 -22.82 -1.64
N GLU A 359 16.90 -22.68 -0.32
CA GLU A 359 16.26 -23.60 0.61
C GLU A 359 14.72 -23.61 0.49
N GLN A 360 14.11 -22.55 -0.06
CA GLN A 360 12.67 -22.47 -0.29
C GLN A 360 12.25 -23.12 -1.61
N ASP A 361 11.01 -23.62 -1.67
CA ASP A 361 10.42 -24.18 -2.87
C ASP A 361 9.79 -23.09 -3.75
N LEU A 362 10.66 -22.38 -4.47
CA LEU A 362 10.31 -21.31 -5.41
C LEU A 362 9.40 -21.81 -6.54
N ARG A 363 8.24 -21.17 -6.70
CA ARG A 363 7.33 -21.53 -7.80
C ARG A 363 7.86 -21.04 -9.16
N PRO A 364 7.72 -21.83 -10.24
CA PRO A 364 8.19 -21.45 -11.58
C PRO A 364 7.53 -20.20 -12.17
N ASP A 365 6.33 -19.87 -11.70
CA ASP A 365 5.53 -18.73 -12.09
C ASP A 365 5.67 -17.52 -11.14
N SER A 366 6.50 -17.63 -10.10
CA SER A 366 6.78 -16.52 -9.18
C SER A 366 7.44 -15.36 -9.92
N PRO A 367 6.91 -14.13 -9.82
CA PRO A 367 7.55 -12.93 -10.38
C PRO A 367 8.99 -12.73 -9.87
N GLY A 368 9.25 -13.16 -8.62
CA GLY A 368 10.56 -13.07 -7.97
C GLY A 368 11.63 -13.96 -8.58
N LEU A 369 11.27 -15.04 -9.29
CA LEU A 369 12.23 -15.99 -9.86
C LEU A 369 13.24 -15.30 -10.79
N SER A 370 12.74 -14.43 -11.68
CA SER A 370 13.60 -13.69 -12.61
C SER A 370 14.62 -12.79 -11.90
N MET A 371 14.21 -12.18 -10.77
CA MET A 371 15.05 -11.33 -9.94
C MET A 371 16.14 -12.14 -9.23
N VAL A 372 15.78 -13.29 -8.68
CA VAL A 372 16.71 -14.20 -7.98
C VAL A 372 17.74 -14.76 -8.96
N VAL A 373 17.30 -15.26 -10.11
CA VAL A 373 18.19 -15.81 -11.16
C VAL A 373 19.19 -14.76 -11.62
N TRP A 374 18.72 -13.53 -11.88
CA TRP A 374 19.60 -12.41 -12.22
C TRP A 374 20.60 -12.08 -11.11
N ALA A 375 20.12 -12.03 -9.86
CA ALA A 375 20.95 -11.68 -8.71
C ALA A 375 22.03 -12.72 -8.43
N LEU A 376 21.70 -14.01 -8.50
CA LEU A 376 22.67 -15.11 -8.35
C LEU A 376 23.77 -15.02 -9.41
N GLY A 377 23.40 -14.72 -10.65
CA GLY A 377 24.39 -14.46 -11.69
C GLY A 377 25.28 -13.27 -11.37
N ARG A 378 24.69 -12.17 -10.93
CA ARG A 378 25.45 -10.97 -10.55
C ARG A 378 26.43 -11.24 -9.39
N LEU A 379 26.10 -12.17 -8.50
CA LEU A 379 26.95 -12.65 -7.40
C LEU A 379 27.96 -13.73 -7.84
N ALA A 380 28.04 -14.06 -9.12
CA ALA A 380 28.84 -15.15 -9.67
C ALA A 380 28.50 -16.54 -9.10
N ARG A 381 27.26 -16.73 -8.63
CA ARG A 381 26.71 -18.02 -8.16
C ARG A 381 25.99 -18.74 -9.29
N TRP A 382 26.72 -18.98 -10.38
CA TRP A 382 26.16 -19.48 -11.64
C TRP A 382 25.55 -20.87 -11.52
N GLU A 383 26.19 -21.76 -10.75
CA GLU A 383 25.69 -23.11 -10.51
C GLU A 383 24.35 -23.10 -9.77
N ASP A 384 24.21 -22.22 -8.76
CA ASP A 384 22.96 -22.06 -8.01
C ASP A 384 21.85 -21.47 -8.88
N ALA A 385 22.16 -20.44 -9.67
CA ALA A 385 21.21 -19.84 -10.61
C ALA A 385 20.69 -20.90 -11.60
N TRP A 386 21.58 -21.75 -12.10
CA TRP A 386 21.25 -22.82 -13.02
C TRP A 386 20.49 -23.96 -12.35
N ALA A 387 20.88 -24.38 -11.15
CA ALA A 387 20.19 -25.41 -10.39
C ALA A 387 18.76 -24.99 -10.06
N LEU A 388 18.58 -23.74 -9.62
CA LEU A 388 17.28 -23.16 -9.36
C LEU A 388 16.42 -23.12 -10.63
N PHE A 389 16.98 -22.63 -11.73
CA PHE A 389 16.31 -22.62 -13.02
C PHE A 389 15.86 -24.03 -13.45
N LYS A 390 16.74 -25.03 -13.37
CA LYS A 390 16.42 -26.44 -13.68
C LYS A 390 15.28 -26.98 -12.82
N ARG A 391 15.29 -26.66 -11.52
CA ARG A 391 14.24 -27.07 -10.57
C ARG A 391 12.89 -26.50 -11.00
N CYS A 392 12.83 -25.21 -11.31
CA CYS A 392 11.60 -24.55 -11.75
C CYS A 392 11.11 -25.05 -13.11
N ALA A 393 12.02 -25.24 -14.08
CA ALA A 393 11.67 -25.73 -15.42
C ALA A 393 11.05 -27.15 -15.40
N ARG A 394 11.47 -28.01 -14.47
CA ARG A 394 10.92 -29.37 -14.27
C ARG A 394 9.53 -29.38 -13.64
N CYS A 395 9.15 -28.34 -12.90
CA CYS A 395 7.87 -28.25 -12.19
C CYS A 395 6.78 -27.51 -12.99
N SER A 396 7.09 -26.90 -14.14
CA SER A 396 6.11 -26.18 -14.95
C SER A 396 5.08 -27.14 -15.57
N PRO A 397 3.77 -26.88 -15.43
CA PRO A 397 2.74 -27.76 -15.99
C PRO A 397 2.90 -27.84 -17.51
N SER A 398 2.80 -29.06 -18.04
CA SER A 398 2.79 -29.32 -19.46
C SER A 398 1.81 -28.40 -20.19
N THR A 399 2.30 -27.60 -21.13
CA THR A 399 1.43 -27.01 -22.15
C THR A 399 0.74 -28.14 -22.94
N PRO A 400 -0.43 -27.89 -23.56
CA PRO A 400 -1.21 -28.90 -24.28
C PRO A 400 -0.48 -29.64 -25.42
N GLN A 401 0.78 -29.29 -25.71
CA GLN A 401 1.59 -29.84 -26.81
C GLN A 401 2.78 -30.68 -26.37
N GLY A 402 3.05 -30.88 -25.07
CA GLY A 402 3.98 -31.92 -24.58
C GLY A 402 5.45 -31.87 -25.06
N ARG A 403 5.90 -30.78 -25.70
CA ARG A 403 7.23 -30.70 -26.37
C ARG A 403 8.41 -30.32 -25.49
N TYR A 404 8.17 -29.78 -24.30
CA TYR A 404 9.23 -29.22 -23.46
C TYR A 404 10.17 -30.25 -22.80
N PRO A 405 9.75 -31.46 -22.35
CA PRO A 405 10.64 -32.38 -21.63
C PRO A 405 11.87 -32.83 -22.45
N ALA A 406 11.71 -33.07 -23.75
CA ALA A 406 12.80 -33.50 -24.63
C ALA A 406 13.78 -32.36 -24.94
N ILE A 407 13.25 -31.17 -25.22
CA ILE A 407 14.05 -29.95 -25.45
C ILE A 407 14.88 -29.62 -24.20
N TRP A 408 14.30 -29.76 -23.00
CA TRP A 408 15.02 -29.55 -21.74
C TRP A 408 16.16 -30.55 -21.52
N SER A 409 15.95 -31.83 -21.83
CA SER A 409 17.00 -32.85 -21.71
C SER A 409 18.16 -32.63 -22.67
N GLU A 410 17.88 -32.23 -23.91
CA GLU A 410 18.92 -31.86 -24.89
C GLU A 410 19.67 -30.59 -24.46
N LEU A 411 18.95 -29.53 -24.04
CA LEU A 411 19.53 -28.28 -23.51
C LEU A 411 20.44 -28.51 -22.30
N LEU A 412 19.99 -29.34 -21.34
CA LEU A 412 20.80 -29.72 -20.18
C LEU A 412 22.09 -30.41 -20.61
N ALA A 413 21.98 -31.38 -21.52
CA ALA A 413 23.13 -32.15 -22.00
C ALA A 413 24.10 -31.30 -22.84
N GLU A 414 23.61 -30.29 -23.55
CA GLU A 414 24.43 -29.39 -24.38
C GLU A 414 25.15 -28.33 -23.53
N TRP A 415 24.46 -27.78 -22.52
CA TRP A 415 25.07 -26.86 -21.55
C TRP A 415 26.12 -27.55 -20.68
N GLU A 416 25.85 -28.77 -20.17
CA GLU A 416 26.82 -29.58 -19.41
C GLU A 416 28.09 -29.90 -20.20
N ARG A 417 28.03 -29.88 -21.53
CA ARG A 417 29.17 -30.17 -22.40
C ARG A 417 29.96 -28.94 -22.81
N HIS A 418 29.32 -27.80 -23.08
CA HIS A 418 29.97 -26.72 -23.85
C HIS A 418 29.68 -25.29 -23.38
N GLY A 419 28.67 -25.04 -22.53
CA GLY A 419 28.30 -23.67 -22.14
C GLY A 419 28.07 -22.72 -23.34
N ASP A 420 27.56 -23.21 -24.47
CA ASP A 420 27.69 -22.52 -25.77
C ASP A 420 26.52 -21.57 -26.11
N ALA A 421 26.74 -20.68 -27.09
CA ALA A 421 25.78 -19.74 -27.67
C ALA A 421 24.47 -20.38 -28.13
N ARG A 422 24.53 -21.65 -28.56
CA ARG A 422 23.35 -22.42 -28.97
C ARG A 422 22.35 -22.64 -27.83
N ALA A 423 22.82 -22.86 -26.60
CA ALA A 423 21.94 -23.03 -25.44
C ALA A 423 21.19 -21.73 -25.12
N ALA A 424 21.84 -20.59 -25.31
CA ALA A 424 21.24 -19.30 -25.08
C ALA A 424 20.26 -18.87 -26.18
N GLU A 425 20.52 -19.20 -27.45
CA GLU A 425 19.53 -19.06 -28.54
C GLU A 425 18.27 -19.87 -28.27
N MET A 426 18.42 -21.14 -27.85
CA MET A 426 17.28 -21.98 -27.50
C MET A 426 16.50 -21.47 -26.29
N LEU A 427 17.17 -20.96 -25.25
CA LEU A 427 16.50 -20.33 -24.10
C LEU A 427 15.74 -19.06 -24.51
N ALA A 428 16.27 -18.28 -25.45
CA ALA A 428 15.58 -17.12 -26.02
C ALA A 428 14.32 -17.51 -26.82
N ASP A 429 14.40 -18.58 -27.62
CA ASP A 429 13.24 -19.13 -28.34
C ASP A 429 12.16 -19.65 -27.38
N LEU A 430 12.56 -20.33 -26.30
CA LEU A 430 11.64 -20.79 -25.26
C LEU A 430 10.99 -19.62 -24.52
N ALA A 431 11.72 -18.53 -24.29
CA ALA A 431 11.18 -17.31 -23.70
C ALA A 431 10.10 -16.67 -24.58
N ALA A 432 10.28 -16.69 -25.91
CA ALA A 432 9.29 -16.19 -26.86
C ALA A 432 7.96 -16.99 -26.85
N GLY A 433 8.04 -18.29 -26.49
CA GLY A 433 6.86 -19.17 -26.37
C GLY A 433 6.25 -19.28 -24.97
N ALA A 434 6.83 -18.63 -23.95
CA ALA A 434 6.38 -18.75 -22.57
C ALA A 434 5.11 -17.93 -22.29
N GLN A 435 4.13 -18.54 -21.61
CA GLN A 435 2.87 -17.88 -21.25
C GLN A 435 2.98 -16.98 -20.01
N SER A 436 3.98 -17.21 -19.15
CA SER A 436 4.25 -16.40 -17.96
C SER A 436 5.39 -15.41 -18.25
N GLY A 437 5.13 -14.11 -18.03
CA GLY A 437 6.15 -13.07 -18.17
C GLY A 437 7.32 -13.21 -17.19
N GLY A 438 7.08 -13.71 -15.98
CA GLY A 438 8.12 -13.97 -14.99
C GLY A 438 9.07 -15.10 -15.41
N LEU A 439 8.49 -16.18 -15.94
CA LEU A 439 9.27 -17.30 -16.49
C LEU A 439 10.03 -16.89 -17.75
N ALA A 440 9.41 -16.12 -18.65
CA ALA A 440 10.06 -15.58 -19.84
C ALA A 440 11.29 -14.72 -19.46
N ALA A 441 11.14 -13.82 -18.48
CA ALA A 441 12.24 -13.01 -18.00
C ALA A 441 13.37 -13.83 -17.35
N ALA A 442 13.02 -14.86 -16.56
CA ALA A 442 14.01 -15.78 -15.98
C ALA A 442 14.79 -16.56 -17.07
N LEU A 443 14.10 -17.00 -18.13
CA LEU A 443 14.71 -17.67 -19.29
C LEU A 443 15.70 -16.75 -20.02
N LEU A 444 15.32 -15.50 -20.26
CA LEU A 444 16.20 -14.51 -20.90
C LEU A 444 17.41 -14.19 -20.01
N ASN A 445 17.22 -14.06 -18.70
CA ASN A 445 18.33 -13.88 -17.75
C ASN A 445 19.27 -15.09 -17.78
N ALA A 446 18.75 -16.32 -17.75
CA ALA A 446 19.54 -17.53 -17.86
C ALA A 446 20.32 -17.61 -19.19
N ALA A 447 19.70 -17.24 -20.31
CA ALA A 447 20.35 -17.16 -21.62
C ALA A 447 21.51 -16.17 -21.62
N ALA A 448 21.28 -14.96 -21.10
CA ALA A 448 22.30 -13.92 -21.01
C ALA A 448 23.47 -14.36 -20.11
N MET A 449 23.19 -15.01 -18.98
CA MET A 449 24.23 -15.54 -18.09
C MET A 449 25.01 -16.67 -18.75
N ALA A 450 24.35 -17.59 -19.45
CA ALA A 450 25.01 -18.65 -20.19
C ALA A 450 25.99 -18.07 -21.23
N HIS A 451 25.58 -17.04 -21.98
CA HIS A 451 26.46 -16.35 -22.91
C HIS A 451 27.66 -15.66 -22.26
N VAL A 452 27.50 -15.11 -21.06
CA VAL A 452 28.58 -14.41 -20.34
C VAL A 452 29.54 -15.40 -19.68
N GLY A 453 29.03 -16.47 -19.05
CA GLY A 453 29.85 -17.50 -18.40
C GLY A 453 30.59 -18.43 -19.38
N ALA A 454 30.18 -18.45 -20.65
CA ALA A 454 30.87 -19.14 -21.74
C ALA A 454 32.19 -18.47 -22.19
N ARG A 455 32.37 -17.20 -21.83
CA ARG A 455 33.52 -16.37 -22.18
C ARG A 455 34.42 -16.19 -20.97
#